data_AF-A0A4R1RR41-F1
#
_entry.id   AF-A0A4R1RR41-F1
#
_cell.length_a   1.000
_cell.length_b   1.000
_cell.length_c   1.000
_cell.angle_alpha   90.00
_cell.angle_beta   90.00
_cell.angle_gamma   90.00
#
_symmetry.space_group_name_H-M   'P 1'
#
loop_
_entity.id
_entity.type
_entity.pdbx_description
1 polymer ?
#
loop_
_entity_poly.entity_id
_entity_poly.type
_entity_poly.pdbx_seq_one_letter_code
_entity_poly.pdbx_strand_id
1 'polypeptide(L)'
;MTLFTLFLSSILMLSCSNQEPLSQEELASVQTSVSIETSANTAKTSAEEESGYLYGIEVYYSSAEIEVERLGTLKTKLVAELESGNKGVMEQIENIQKEIEKLNRFKESLIAIKKPKGPVGPMPPQPCFVDNKTKNCIPKLTITAKTAIVLGSDLVVSDVAISDQKNQKVKMEFLPIKDSFGQVSFQIKSDFKGEGTMYTTFKTKVVGTITIPTPIIRQ
;
A
#
# COMPACT_ATOMS: atom_id res chain seq x y z
N MET A 1 50.85 25.57 -16.68
CA MET A 1 51.90 24.53 -16.65
C MET A 1 53.09 25.08 -15.87
N THR A 2 53.25 24.64 -14.64
CA THR A 2 54.50 24.81 -13.87
C THR A 2 54.74 23.49 -13.15
N LEU A 3 55.93 22.96 -13.40
CA LEU A 3 56.41 21.62 -13.08
C LEU A 3 57.27 21.66 -11.80
N PHE A 4 57.24 20.54 -11.06
CA PHE A 4 58.29 19.96 -10.20
C PHE A 4 58.66 20.64 -8.87
N THR A 5 58.55 19.88 -7.77
CA THR A 5 59.69 19.09 -7.24
C THR A 5 59.25 18.12 -6.14
N LEU A 6 59.78 16.89 -6.23
CA LEU A 6 59.72 15.83 -5.22
C LEU A 6 60.62 16.15 -4.03
N PHE A 7 60.22 15.76 -2.81
CA PHE A 7 61.16 15.27 -1.81
C PHE A 7 60.59 14.09 -1.03
N LEU A 8 61.33 12.99 -1.14
CA LEU A 8 61.24 11.73 -0.41
C LEU A 8 61.87 11.93 0.98
N SER A 9 61.25 11.45 2.06
CA SER A 9 62.00 10.78 3.14
C SER A 9 61.07 10.02 4.08
N SER A 10 61.29 8.71 4.13
CA SER A 10 60.92 7.83 5.22
C SER A 10 61.97 7.93 6.33
N ILE A 11 61.60 7.74 7.59
CA ILE A 11 62.29 6.84 8.55
C ILE A 11 61.45 6.70 9.83
N LEU A 12 61.42 5.44 10.27
CA LEU A 12 60.84 4.82 11.45
C LEU A 12 61.14 5.52 12.79
N MET A 13 60.29 5.29 13.79
CA MET A 13 60.70 4.55 15.00
C MET A 13 59.49 3.96 15.74
N LEU A 14 59.60 2.66 16.02
CA LEU A 14 58.76 1.89 16.93
C LEU A 14 59.01 2.31 18.39
N SER A 15 57.98 2.23 19.22
CA SER A 15 58.14 1.84 20.62
C SER A 15 56.86 1.16 21.11
N CYS A 16 56.95 -0.16 21.26
CA CYS A 16 56.04 -0.95 22.07
C CYS A 16 56.42 -0.75 23.54
N SER A 17 55.45 -0.48 24.41
CA SER A 17 55.56 -0.84 25.82
C SER A 17 54.25 -1.46 26.27
N ASN A 18 54.40 -2.61 26.89
CA ASN A 18 53.41 -3.61 27.24
C ASN A 18 53.12 -3.47 28.73
N GLN A 19 51.86 -3.41 29.17
CA GLN A 19 51.44 -3.85 30.51
C GLN A 19 49.90 -3.82 30.66
N GLU A 20 49.31 -5.01 30.72
CA GLU A 20 48.05 -5.32 31.43
C GLU A 20 48.35 -5.47 32.94
N PRO A 21 47.39 -5.18 33.86
CA PRO A 21 46.39 -6.21 34.22
C PRO A 21 44.96 -5.70 34.51
N LEU A 22 44.02 -6.66 34.39
CA LEU A 22 42.64 -6.73 34.90
C LEU A 22 42.42 -6.08 36.28
N SER A 23 41.30 -5.37 36.47
CA SER A 23 40.03 -5.92 37.01
C SER A 23 39.06 -4.82 37.44
N GLN A 24 37.75 -5.02 37.17
CA GLN A 24 36.57 -4.47 37.88
C GLN A 24 36.42 -2.94 37.91
N GLU A 25 35.27 -2.30 37.75
CA GLU A 25 33.86 -2.62 37.56
C GLU A 25 33.21 -1.22 37.32
N GLU A 26 31.91 -1.20 37.02
CA GLU A 26 31.06 0.00 36.95
C GLU A 26 30.95 0.76 35.62
N LEU A 27 29.94 0.31 34.85
CA LEU A 27 28.74 1.09 34.52
C LEU A 27 28.97 2.51 34.00
N ALA A 28 28.80 2.70 32.68
CA ALA A 28 27.63 3.44 32.18
C ALA A 28 27.63 3.56 30.64
N SER A 29 26.45 3.26 30.10
CA SER A 29 25.81 3.92 28.93
C SER A 29 26.52 3.90 27.57
N VAL A 30 26.11 2.91 26.77
CA VAL A 30 25.41 3.10 25.48
C VAL A 30 25.86 4.29 24.64
N GLN A 31 26.80 4.04 23.73
CA GLN A 31 26.85 4.64 22.39
C GLN A 31 27.94 3.94 21.58
N THR A 32 27.58 3.01 20.70
CA THR A 32 28.50 2.58 19.64
C THR A 32 27.72 2.24 18.38
N SER A 33 27.81 3.19 17.46
CA SER A 33 27.90 3.04 16.02
C SER A 33 27.95 1.62 15.47
N VAL A 34 27.00 1.36 14.57
CA VAL A 34 27.00 0.26 13.61
C VAL A 34 28.27 0.32 12.75
N SER A 35 29.12 -0.69 12.89
CA SER A 35 30.12 -1.07 11.89
C SER A 35 29.62 -2.32 11.19
N ILE A 36 29.42 -2.21 9.87
CA ILE A 36 29.12 -3.32 8.98
C ILE A 36 30.45 -4.00 8.66
N GLU A 37 30.62 -5.26 9.04
CA GLU A 37 31.47 -6.19 8.29
C GLU A 37 30.86 -7.60 8.25
N THR A 38 31.04 -8.19 7.08
CA THR A 38 30.34 -9.30 6.45
C THR A 38 31.01 -10.64 6.79
N SER A 39 30.26 -11.70 7.11
CA SER A 39 30.62 -13.08 6.74
C SER A 39 29.46 -14.06 6.91
N ALA A 40 29.43 -15.02 6.00
CA ALA A 40 28.27 -15.80 5.57
C ALA A 40 28.03 -17.12 6.34
N ASN A 41 26.78 -17.60 6.20
CA ASN A 41 26.28 -18.99 6.31
C ASN A 41 26.11 -19.65 7.69
N THR A 42 24.88 -19.73 8.20
CA THR A 42 23.88 -20.78 7.89
C THR A 42 22.71 -20.71 8.87
N ALA A 43 21.49 -20.69 8.33
CA ALA A 43 20.22 -20.43 8.99
C ALA A 43 19.82 -21.40 10.12
N LYS A 44 19.18 -20.84 11.16
CA LYS A 44 18.03 -21.46 11.83
C LYS A 44 17.18 -20.41 12.57
N THR A 45 16.09 -20.04 11.90
CA THR A 45 14.77 -19.82 12.48
C THR A 45 14.62 -18.76 13.57
N SER A 46 14.33 -17.54 13.15
CA SER A 46 13.22 -16.78 13.71
C SER A 46 12.35 -16.29 12.55
N ALA A 47 11.08 -16.65 12.56
CA ALA A 47 10.09 -16.20 11.59
C ALA A 47 10.00 -14.66 11.64
N GLU A 48 10.66 -13.99 10.70
CA GLU A 48 10.43 -12.58 10.44
C GLU A 48 9.15 -12.47 9.61
N GLU A 49 8.15 -11.83 10.22
CA GLU A 49 6.84 -11.57 9.64
C GLU A 49 6.97 -10.89 8.28
N GLU A 50 6.41 -11.51 7.23
CA GLU A 50 6.20 -10.87 5.94
C GLU A 50 5.33 -9.62 6.13
N SER A 51 5.97 -8.46 6.34
CA SER A 51 5.27 -7.18 6.24
C SER A 51 4.99 -6.92 4.75
N GLY A 52 3.90 -7.49 4.25
CA GLY A 52 3.39 -7.23 2.90
C GLY A 52 2.79 -5.84 2.84
N TYR A 53 3.62 -4.83 2.62
CA TYR A 53 3.15 -3.48 2.29
C TYR A 53 2.51 -3.50 0.89
N LEU A 54 1.47 -2.70 0.69
CA LEU A 54 0.82 -2.54 -0.62
C LEU A 54 0.69 -1.07 -0.96
N TYR A 55 0.91 -0.72 -2.22
CA TYR A 55 0.65 0.63 -2.69
C TYR A 55 -0.85 0.86 -2.86
N GLY A 56 -1.41 1.65 -1.96
CA GLY A 56 -2.83 1.96 -1.97
C GLY A 56 -3.25 2.74 -3.19
N ILE A 57 -2.43 3.68 -3.70
CA ILE A 57 -2.79 4.47 -4.90
C ILE A 57 -3.13 3.53 -6.07
N GLU A 58 -2.24 2.58 -6.39
CA GLU A 58 -2.44 1.59 -7.43
C GLU A 58 -3.64 0.67 -7.14
N VAL A 59 -3.83 0.23 -5.90
CA VAL A 59 -4.97 -0.59 -5.47
C VAL A 59 -6.30 0.13 -5.69
N TYR A 60 -6.42 1.38 -5.23
CA TYR A 60 -7.67 2.14 -5.30
C TYR A 60 -7.95 2.68 -6.69
N TYR A 61 -6.91 2.98 -7.48
CA TYR A 61 -7.06 3.32 -8.89
C TYR A 61 -7.68 2.14 -9.66
N SER A 62 -7.09 0.96 -9.52
CA SER A 62 -7.57 -0.28 -10.16
C SER A 62 -8.97 -0.65 -9.70
N SER A 63 -9.25 -0.51 -8.40
CA SER A 63 -10.57 -0.79 -7.83
C SER A 63 -11.64 0.16 -8.34
N ALA A 64 -11.31 1.45 -8.48
CA ALA A 64 -12.22 2.44 -9.04
C ALA A 64 -12.52 2.17 -10.52
N GLU A 65 -11.57 1.65 -11.30
CA GLU A 65 -11.80 1.25 -12.70
C GLU A 65 -12.82 0.12 -12.84
N ILE A 66 -12.66 -0.92 -12.03
CA ILE A 66 -13.58 -2.07 -12.01
C ILE A 66 -14.98 -1.60 -11.62
N GLU A 67 -15.08 -0.72 -10.63
CA GLU A 67 -16.37 -0.22 -10.19
C GLU A 67 -17.05 0.65 -11.26
N VAL A 68 -16.30 1.47 -11.99
CA VAL A 68 -16.81 2.22 -13.15
C VAL A 68 -17.35 1.26 -14.22
N GLU A 69 -16.64 0.18 -14.53
CA GLU A 69 -17.10 -0.81 -15.52
C GLU A 69 -18.36 -1.55 -15.04
N ARG A 70 -18.39 -1.95 -13.76
CA ARG A 70 -19.56 -2.60 -13.15
C ARG A 70 -20.78 -1.70 -13.20
N LEU A 71 -20.63 -0.44 -12.81
CA LEU A 71 -21.67 0.57 -12.86
C LEU A 71 -22.10 0.87 -14.30
N GLY A 72 -21.17 0.93 -15.25
CA GLY A 72 -21.46 1.08 -16.67
C GLY A 72 -22.32 -0.06 -17.21
N THR A 73 -22.00 -1.31 -16.87
CA THR A 73 -22.79 -2.48 -17.24
C THR A 73 -24.20 -2.43 -16.61
N LEU A 74 -24.30 -2.05 -15.34
CA LEU A 74 -25.59 -1.90 -14.67
C LEU A 74 -26.45 -0.81 -15.30
N LYS A 75 -25.85 0.35 -15.61
CA LYS A 75 -26.53 1.45 -16.31
C LYS A 75 -27.11 0.97 -17.64
N THR A 76 -26.33 0.25 -18.45
CA THR A 76 -26.80 -0.29 -19.75
C THR A 76 -28.02 -1.20 -19.58
N LYS A 77 -28.03 -2.07 -18.56
CA LYS A 77 -29.20 -2.91 -18.25
C LYS A 77 -30.43 -2.07 -17.89
N LEU A 78 -30.27 -1.08 -17.01
CA LEU A 78 -31.37 -0.20 -16.60
C LEU A 78 -31.89 0.67 -17.76
N VAL A 79 -31.03 1.10 -18.68
CA VAL A 79 -31.46 1.81 -19.90
C VAL A 79 -32.33 0.91 -20.78
N ALA A 80 -31.96 -0.37 -20.95
CA ALA A 80 -32.80 -1.31 -21.68
C ALA A 80 -34.15 -1.54 -20.98
N GLU A 81 -34.18 -1.59 -19.64
CA GLU A 81 -35.43 -1.64 -18.87
C GLU A 81 -36.30 -0.39 -19.08
N LEU A 82 -35.68 0.80 -19.08
CA LEU A 82 -36.36 2.07 -19.35
C LEU A 82 -36.98 2.08 -20.75
N GLU A 83 -36.24 1.64 -21.78
CA GLU A 83 -36.70 1.52 -23.16
C GLU A 83 -37.84 0.52 -23.32
N SER A 84 -37.86 -0.54 -22.51
CA SER A 84 -38.97 -1.50 -22.44
C SER A 84 -40.20 -1.00 -21.66
N GLY A 85 -40.15 0.24 -21.15
CA GLY A 85 -41.28 0.93 -20.52
C GLY A 85 -41.22 1.02 -18.99
N ASN A 86 -40.19 0.47 -18.35
CA ASN A 86 -40.00 0.59 -16.90
C ASN A 86 -39.43 1.96 -16.52
N LYS A 87 -40.29 2.97 -16.41
CA LYS A 87 -39.89 4.35 -16.04
C LYS A 87 -39.33 4.48 -14.61
N GLY A 88 -39.56 3.50 -13.74
CA GLY A 88 -39.10 3.52 -12.35
C GLY A 88 -37.58 3.45 -12.17
N VAL A 89 -36.83 3.12 -13.24
CA VAL A 89 -35.37 2.99 -13.19
C VAL A 89 -34.61 4.30 -13.46
N MET A 90 -35.31 5.38 -13.84
CA MET A 90 -34.65 6.65 -14.22
C MET A 90 -33.78 7.21 -13.09
N GLU A 91 -34.28 7.22 -11.85
CA GLU A 91 -33.51 7.69 -10.69
C GLU A 91 -32.25 6.86 -10.46
N GLN A 92 -32.32 5.53 -10.66
CA GLN A 92 -31.16 4.66 -10.53
C GLN A 92 -30.12 4.95 -11.61
N ILE A 93 -30.54 5.22 -12.85
CA ILE A 93 -29.65 5.61 -13.95
C ILE A 93 -28.92 6.90 -13.62
N GLU A 94 -29.63 7.93 -13.14
CA GLU A 94 -29.04 9.21 -12.76
C GLU A 94 -28.04 9.07 -11.60
N ASN A 95 -28.39 8.29 -10.58
CA ASN A 95 -27.51 8.03 -9.44
C ASN A 95 -26.23 7.30 -9.87
N ILE A 96 -26.35 6.30 -10.76
CA ILE A 96 -25.19 5.60 -11.33
C ILE A 96 -24.31 6.55 -12.13
N GLN A 97 -24.89 7.44 -12.93
CA GLN A 97 -24.13 8.43 -13.70
C GLN A 97 -23.30 9.35 -12.80
N LYS A 98 -23.91 9.86 -11.73
CA LYS A 98 -23.23 10.69 -10.72
C LYS A 98 -22.10 9.93 -10.04
N GLU A 99 -22.31 8.65 -9.70
CA GLU A 99 -21.27 7.84 -9.06
C GLU A 99 -20.11 7.52 -10.01
N ILE A 100 -20.37 7.24 -11.30
CA ILE A 100 -19.33 7.07 -12.32
C ILE A 100 -18.50 8.35 -12.47
N GLU A 101 -19.15 9.52 -12.58
CA GLU A 101 -18.46 10.79 -12.69
C GLU A 101 -17.56 11.06 -11.48
N LYS A 102 -18.09 10.77 -10.28
CA LYS A 102 -17.36 10.90 -9.02
C LYS A 102 -16.15 9.96 -8.95
N LEU A 103 -16.30 8.70 -9.36
CA LEU A 103 -15.20 7.73 -9.45
C LEU A 103 -14.12 8.18 -10.45
N ASN A 104 -14.51 8.72 -11.61
CA ASN A 104 -13.56 9.22 -12.60
C ASN A 104 -12.75 10.40 -12.07
N ARG A 105 -13.39 11.38 -11.41
CA ARG A 105 -12.68 12.50 -10.75
C ARG A 105 -11.74 12.02 -9.65
N PHE A 106 -12.16 11.01 -8.88
CA PHE A 106 -11.30 10.41 -7.86
C PHE A 106 -10.08 9.72 -8.49
N LYS A 107 -10.27 8.91 -9.55
CA LYS A 107 -9.16 8.27 -10.27
C LYS A 107 -8.15 9.27 -10.80
N GLU A 108 -8.61 10.34 -11.45
CA GLU A 108 -7.74 11.42 -11.94
C GLU A 108 -6.94 12.04 -10.79
N SER A 109 -7.57 12.24 -9.62
CA SER A 109 -6.88 12.73 -8.43
C SER A 109 -5.80 11.76 -7.93
N LEU A 110 -6.01 10.45 -8.02
CA LEU A 110 -5.03 9.44 -7.62
C LEU A 110 -3.75 9.50 -8.48
N ILE A 111 -3.88 9.74 -9.78
CA ILE A 111 -2.73 9.89 -10.69
C ILE A 111 -1.91 11.13 -10.33
N ALA A 112 -2.55 12.19 -9.84
CA ALA A 112 -1.89 13.43 -9.45
C ALA A 112 -1.14 13.33 -8.10
N ILE A 113 -1.42 12.32 -7.28
CA ILE A 113 -0.75 12.12 -5.99
C ILE A 113 0.68 11.63 -6.23
N LYS A 114 1.64 12.27 -5.58
CA LYS A 114 3.04 11.85 -5.64
C LYS A 114 3.16 10.44 -5.08
N LYS A 115 3.86 9.57 -5.82
CA LYS A 115 4.10 8.20 -5.36
C LYS A 115 4.73 8.21 -3.96
N PRO A 116 4.30 7.28 -3.09
CA PRO A 116 4.84 7.19 -1.76
C PRO A 116 6.34 6.83 -1.81
N LYS A 117 7.14 7.38 -0.89
CA LYS A 117 8.59 7.09 -0.80
C LYS A 117 8.82 5.79 -0.02
N GLY A 118 10.03 5.25 0.02
CA GLY A 118 10.33 4.08 0.86
C GLY A 118 10.06 2.71 0.24
N PRO A 119 10.05 1.63 1.06
CA PRO A 119 10.09 0.26 0.56
C PRO A 119 8.88 -0.07 -0.32
N VAL A 120 9.21 -0.57 -1.52
CA VAL A 120 8.22 -1.03 -2.49
C VAL A 120 7.76 -2.40 -2.04
N GLY A 121 6.60 -2.45 -1.39
CA GLY A 121 5.94 -3.73 -1.13
C GLY A 121 5.59 -4.46 -2.45
N PRO A 122 5.19 -5.74 -2.40
CA PRO A 122 4.79 -6.46 -3.61
C PRO A 122 3.80 -5.60 -4.40
N MET A 123 4.15 -5.34 -5.66
CA MET A 123 3.27 -4.59 -6.54
C MET A 123 1.94 -5.36 -6.60
N PRO A 124 0.79 -4.71 -6.35
CA PRO A 124 -0.49 -5.38 -6.53
C PRO A 124 -0.54 -5.93 -7.96
N PRO A 125 -1.24 -7.05 -8.20
CA PRO A 125 -1.42 -7.57 -9.55
C PRO A 125 -1.82 -6.43 -10.46
N GLN A 126 -1.12 -6.28 -11.59
CA GLN A 126 -1.42 -5.17 -12.49
C GLN A 126 -2.91 -5.21 -12.82
N PRO A 127 -3.64 -4.08 -12.70
CA PRO A 127 -4.95 -3.95 -13.31
C PRO A 127 -4.89 -4.45 -14.75
N CYS A 128 -5.93 -5.19 -15.12
CA CYS A 128 -5.96 -5.93 -16.36
C CYS A 128 -6.09 -4.95 -17.52
N PHE A 129 -4.97 -4.62 -18.17
CA PHE A 129 -4.92 -3.61 -19.23
C PHE A 129 -4.65 -4.17 -20.62
N VAL A 130 -4.79 -5.48 -20.83
CA VAL A 130 -4.44 -6.11 -22.12
C VAL A 130 -5.58 -7.00 -22.63
N ASP A 131 -6.20 -6.51 -23.71
CA ASP A 131 -7.00 -7.21 -24.73
C ASP A 131 -7.97 -8.30 -24.27
N ASN A 132 -9.25 -7.92 -24.14
CA ASN A 132 -10.50 -8.51 -24.63
C ASN A 132 -10.68 -10.03 -24.91
N LYS A 133 -9.76 -10.90 -24.49
CA LYS A 133 -9.80 -12.36 -24.68
C LYS A 133 -9.92 -13.11 -23.36
N THR A 134 -9.52 -12.51 -22.24
CA THR A 134 -9.79 -13.02 -20.89
C THR A 134 -10.84 -12.14 -20.22
N LYS A 135 -12.13 -12.43 -20.45
CA LYS A 135 -13.28 -11.70 -19.87
C LYS A 135 -13.36 -11.70 -18.33
N ASN A 136 -12.41 -12.31 -17.63
CA ASN A 136 -12.52 -12.65 -16.20
C ASN A 136 -11.33 -12.16 -15.37
N CYS A 137 -10.69 -11.07 -15.77
CA CYS A 137 -9.57 -10.53 -15.01
C CYS A 137 -10.08 -9.50 -13.99
N ILE A 138 -10.44 -10.00 -12.81
CA ILE A 138 -10.76 -9.17 -11.63
C ILE A 138 -9.53 -9.23 -10.72
N PRO A 139 -8.72 -8.16 -10.60
CA PRO A 139 -7.61 -8.16 -9.67
C PRO A 139 -8.15 -8.35 -8.25
N LYS A 140 -7.74 -9.45 -7.62
CA LYS A 140 -8.05 -9.76 -6.22
C LYS A 140 -6.84 -9.42 -5.38
N LEU A 141 -7.05 -8.63 -4.34
CA LEU A 141 -6.01 -8.26 -3.40
C LEU A 141 -5.85 -9.38 -2.35
N THR A 142 -4.70 -10.03 -2.32
CA THR A 142 -4.37 -10.96 -1.23
C THR A 142 -3.98 -10.16 0.01
N ILE A 143 -4.73 -10.33 1.09
CA ILE A 143 -4.46 -9.70 2.39
C ILE A 143 -4.15 -10.74 3.46
N THR A 144 -3.26 -10.41 4.39
CA THR A 144 -2.95 -11.19 5.58
C THR A 144 -3.42 -10.44 6.83
N ALA A 145 -3.26 -11.05 8.01
CA ALA A 145 -3.59 -10.39 9.29
C ALA A 145 -2.78 -9.12 9.58
N LYS A 146 -1.68 -8.88 8.84
CA LYS A 146 -0.76 -7.76 9.08
C LYS A 146 -0.54 -6.86 7.86
N THR A 147 -1.31 -7.03 6.80
CA THR A 147 -1.20 -6.21 5.59
C THR A 147 -1.36 -4.72 5.92
N ALA A 148 -0.39 -3.93 5.44
CA ALA A 148 -0.40 -2.49 5.54
C ALA A 148 -0.53 -1.87 4.14
N ILE A 149 -1.51 -0.98 3.96
CA ILE A 149 -1.75 -0.29 2.70
C ILE A 149 -1.25 1.15 2.83
N VAL A 150 -0.31 1.52 1.95
CA VAL A 150 0.41 2.79 1.94
C VAL A 150 -0.28 3.77 0.99
N LEU A 151 -0.77 4.90 1.49
CA LEU A 151 -1.68 5.79 0.74
C LEU A 151 -1.05 7.11 0.29
N GLY A 152 0.10 7.47 0.84
CA GLY A 152 0.65 8.82 0.73
C GLY A 152 0.01 9.79 1.74
N SER A 153 0.38 11.07 1.69
CA SER A 153 -0.11 12.10 2.62
C SER A 153 -1.49 12.65 2.29
N ASP A 154 -1.93 12.49 1.03
CA ASP A 154 -3.09 13.21 0.50
C ASP A 154 -4.39 12.39 0.59
N LEU A 155 -4.29 11.12 0.94
CA LEU A 155 -5.43 10.21 1.14
C LEU A 155 -5.64 9.94 2.62
N VAL A 156 -6.82 10.35 3.11
CA VAL A 156 -7.24 10.10 4.50
C VAL A 156 -8.34 9.05 4.49
N VAL A 157 -8.05 7.88 5.07
CA VAL A 157 -9.05 6.84 5.33
C VAL A 157 -9.92 7.25 6.50
N SER A 158 -11.23 7.14 6.32
CA SER A 158 -12.21 7.43 7.35
C SER A 158 -12.93 6.19 7.86
N ASP A 159 -13.06 5.16 7.03
CA ASP A 159 -13.67 3.88 7.40
C ASP A 159 -13.18 2.75 6.50
N VAL A 160 -13.16 1.54 7.05
CA VAL A 160 -12.90 0.31 6.31
C VAL A 160 -13.88 -0.75 6.79
N ALA A 161 -14.53 -1.43 5.84
CA ALA A 161 -15.41 -2.57 6.13
C ALA A 161 -15.15 -3.68 5.12
N ILE A 162 -15.36 -4.94 5.53
CA ILE A 162 -15.33 -6.09 4.62
C ILE A 162 -16.74 -6.66 4.56
N SER A 163 -17.24 -6.92 3.35
CA SER A 163 -18.42 -7.76 3.13
C SER A 163 -17.98 -9.13 2.63
N ASP A 164 -18.46 -10.18 3.29
CA ASP A 164 -18.32 -11.55 2.79
C ASP A 164 -19.29 -11.82 1.63
N GLN A 165 -19.20 -13.02 1.03
CA GLN A 165 -20.12 -13.46 -0.04
C GLN A 165 -21.59 -13.60 0.42
N LYS A 166 -21.86 -13.61 1.73
CA LYS A 166 -23.20 -13.66 2.32
C LYS A 166 -23.72 -12.26 2.69
N ASN A 167 -23.04 -11.20 2.26
CA ASN A 167 -23.32 -9.81 2.59
C ASN A 167 -23.22 -9.46 4.10
N GLN A 168 -22.51 -10.27 4.88
CA GLN A 168 -22.19 -9.95 6.26
C GLN A 168 -21.04 -8.94 6.30
N LYS A 169 -21.32 -7.78 6.89
CA LYS A 169 -20.35 -6.70 7.02
C LYS A 169 -19.58 -6.82 8.33
N VAL A 170 -18.27 -6.91 8.23
CA VAL A 170 -17.34 -6.86 9.36
C VAL A 170 -16.66 -5.49 9.32
N LYS A 171 -16.92 -4.66 10.33
CA LYS A 171 -16.20 -3.39 10.48
C LYS A 171 -14.76 -3.71 10.88
N MET A 172 -13.84 -2.99 10.27
CA MET A 172 -12.42 -3.22 10.42
C MET A 172 -11.80 -2.17 11.33
N GLU A 173 -10.92 -2.62 12.22
CA GLU A 173 -9.98 -1.71 12.86
C GLU A 173 -8.88 -1.37 11.86
N PHE A 174 -8.61 -0.07 11.73
CA PHE A 174 -7.48 0.43 10.98
C PHE A 174 -6.69 1.40 11.86
N LEU A 175 -5.37 1.26 11.84
CA LEU A 175 -4.46 2.15 12.56
C LEU A 175 -3.72 3.00 11.53
N PRO A 176 -3.85 4.34 11.56
CA PRO A 176 -2.99 5.19 10.75
C PRO A 176 -1.56 5.08 11.28
N ILE A 177 -0.67 4.56 10.45
CA ILE A 177 0.76 4.49 10.74
C ILE A 177 1.40 5.61 9.94
N LYS A 178 2.07 6.54 10.64
CA LYS A 178 2.96 7.49 10.01
C LYS A 178 4.34 6.87 9.89
N ASP A 179 4.79 6.59 8.67
CA ASP A 179 6.13 6.04 8.46
C ASP A 179 7.22 7.12 8.55
N SER A 180 8.49 6.70 8.47
CA SER A 180 9.66 7.59 8.48
C SER A 180 9.70 8.57 7.31
N PHE A 181 8.89 8.36 6.28
CA PHE A 181 8.75 9.23 5.11
C PHE A 181 7.51 10.13 5.21
N GLY A 182 6.77 10.08 6.33
CA GLY A 182 5.60 10.91 6.61
C GLY A 182 4.31 10.45 5.93
N GLN A 183 4.25 9.22 5.44
CA GLN A 183 3.10 8.65 4.73
C GLN A 183 2.07 8.10 5.70
N VAL A 184 0.80 8.13 5.30
CA VAL A 184 -0.27 7.46 6.04
C VAL A 184 -0.45 6.07 5.45
N SER A 185 -0.15 5.06 6.26
CA SER A 185 -0.50 3.67 5.98
C SER A 185 -1.63 3.24 6.90
N PHE A 186 -2.40 2.24 6.52
CA PHE A 186 -3.31 1.60 7.45
C PHE A 186 -3.15 0.09 7.45
N GLN A 187 -3.19 -0.49 8.64
CA GLN A 187 -3.14 -1.94 8.83
C GLN A 187 -4.56 -2.51 8.97
N ILE A 188 -4.82 -3.61 8.28
CA ILE A 188 -6.09 -4.34 8.30
C ILE A 188 -6.04 -5.39 9.41
N LYS A 189 -6.83 -5.22 10.48
CA LYS A 189 -7.01 -6.23 11.54
C LYS A 189 -8.40 -6.86 11.47
N SER A 190 -8.50 -8.04 10.88
CA SER A 190 -9.76 -8.81 10.79
C SER A 190 -9.57 -10.23 11.31
N ASP A 191 -10.67 -10.93 11.58
CA ASP A 191 -10.73 -12.40 11.62
C ASP A 191 -11.32 -13.01 10.34
N PHE A 192 -11.67 -12.17 9.36
CA PHE A 192 -12.22 -12.57 8.07
C PHE A 192 -11.34 -13.61 7.34
N LYS A 193 -11.94 -14.65 6.78
CA LYS A 193 -11.26 -15.67 5.96
C LYS A 193 -12.03 -15.89 4.66
N GLY A 194 -11.30 -16.10 3.56
CA GLY A 194 -11.89 -16.37 2.25
C GLY A 194 -12.02 -15.13 1.35
N GLU A 195 -12.97 -15.18 0.41
CA GLU A 195 -13.16 -14.13 -0.59
C GLU A 195 -14.22 -13.11 -0.15
N GLY A 196 -13.97 -11.83 -0.41
CA GLY A 196 -14.90 -10.76 -0.05
C GLY A 196 -14.62 -9.47 -0.80
N THR A 197 -15.36 -8.42 -0.44
CA THR A 197 -15.14 -7.06 -0.93
C THR A 197 -14.83 -6.14 0.24
N MET A 198 -13.66 -5.51 0.20
CA MET A 198 -13.27 -4.47 1.14
C MET A 198 -13.78 -3.12 0.63
N TYR A 199 -14.55 -2.43 1.45
CA TYR A 199 -15.03 -1.07 1.21
C TYR A 199 -14.14 -0.10 1.99
N THR A 200 -13.28 0.63 1.29
CA THR A 200 -12.46 1.68 1.91
C THR A 200 -13.07 3.04 1.63
N THR A 201 -13.39 3.79 2.68
CA THR A 201 -13.98 5.13 2.56
C THR A 201 -12.94 6.22 2.79
N PHE A 202 -12.73 7.04 1.78
CA PHE A 202 -11.81 8.18 1.79
C PHE A 202 -12.54 9.50 1.99
N LYS A 203 -11.89 10.40 2.72
CA LYS A 203 -12.20 11.83 2.68
C LYS A 203 -11.16 12.52 1.80
N THR A 204 -11.61 13.12 0.71
CA THR A 204 -10.76 13.79 -0.27
C THR A 204 -11.25 15.22 -0.51
N LYS A 205 -10.34 16.10 -0.90
CA LYS A 205 -10.69 17.49 -1.27
C LYS A 205 -11.41 17.57 -2.63
N VAL A 206 -11.25 16.57 -3.49
CA VAL A 206 -11.74 16.59 -4.88
C VAL A 206 -13.19 16.13 -4.97
N VAL A 207 -13.56 15.06 -4.25
CA VAL A 207 -14.89 14.43 -4.35
C VAL A 207 -15.63 14.32 -3.01
N GLY A 208 -15.10 14.95 -1.95
CA GLY A 208 -15.67 14.89 -0.61
C GLY A 208 -15.46 13.51 0.02
N THR A 209 -16.51 12.69 0.08
CA THR A 209 -16.44 11.33 0.63
C THR A 209 -16.67 10.32 -0.49
N ILE A 210 -15.78 9.33 -0.62
CA ILE A 210 -15.93 8.25 -1.61
C ILE A 210 -15.60 6.90 -1.00
N THR A 211 -16.38 5.88 -1.34
CA THR A 211 -16.17 4.51 -0.90
C THR A 211 -15.77 3.66 -2.08
N ILE A 212 -14.60 3.02 -2.00
CA ILE A 212 -14.05 2.20 -3.08
C ILE A 212 -14.19 0.73 -2.71
N PRO A 213 -14.94 -0.07 -3.50
CA PRO A 213 -14.99 -1.51 -3.34
C PRO A 213 -13.76 -2.15 -3.99
N THR A 214 -13.02 -2.93 -3.20
CA THR A 214 -11.83 -3.66 -3.62
C THR A 214 -12.05 -5.15 -3.37
N PRO A 215 -12.06 -6.00 -4.42
CA PRO A 215 -12.09 -7.45 -4.25
C PRO A 215 -10.86 -7.93 -3.47
N ILE A 216 -11.07 -8.74 -2.44
CA ILE A 216 -10.01 -9.28 -1.58
C ILE A 216 -10.10 -10.80 -1.43
N ILE A 217 -8.96 -11.43 -1.21
CA ILE A 217 -8.85 -12.80 -0.69
C ILE A 217 -8.00 -12.75 0.56
N ARG A 218 -8.50 -13.34 1.65
CA ARG A 218 -7.71 -13.57 2.86
C ARG A 218 -7.40 -15.04 3.03
N GLN A 219 -6.11 -15.35 3.05
CA GLN A 219 -5.55 -16.67 3.33
C GLN A 219 -5.34 -16.85 4.84
#